data_AF-V2YBE6-F1
#
_entry.id   AF-V2YBE6-F1
#
_cell.length_a   1.000
_cell.length_b   1.000
_cell.length_c   1.000
_cell.angle_alpha   90.00
_cell.angle_beta   90.00
_cell.angle_gamma   90.00
#
_symmetry.space_group_name_H-M   'P 1'
#
loop_
_entity.id
_entity.type
_entity.pdbx_description
1 polymer ?
#
loop_
_entity_poly.entity_id
_entity_poly.type
_entity_poly.pdbx_seq_one_letter_code
_entity_poly.pdbx_strand_id
1 'polypeptide(L)'
;MNAEEKNRYFQELTLNLQHEGFAVKPETEEGLLPIELDGQRLCLALDTGSVRYWREDTADDHRSAALDKAISITKTTAEYMRQMETAPRLTASGLTGDYRLLADFNDVVLAGHPTRYGVQFATWERVRERAGLNAGNFYGPPGGVDSYTAAKRDFATRSGLIPHVVLFTPEQLTEVYRSIHETLEAVLSNPRRPECDQITVPFPIPVDQYDKTIEMLQAIDLGFSANRDCTVDEVNSRYNVLNTLVGTLVNIDQLDYLAKRLDGFCAGEVSQFQAMAHKLGLSEIKDFINLTYCCQQTTVITDFSDLEQIGKDHTMTLNGGAMPIDQYQAVNGKEAALQLINGGRGVITPYGVAYDNGMELEPVYNGHQFPSYLYDHSLLVLEITPKRGLVEGSNPEYLYLPASEHQIERTLLRVGVTTLHDAKMRIDWDELPEKVVNALELDHLSGSDLPALNRMCQSIEPLKEADMEKLNAVVLFAEAGDMMAVRQLAENLDLFDFVPGLQTPEEYGRHMIRESGHFDYDENLEGFYDYRRYGEQQLRQEGGQFNECGYVVYQGTMLLEELMMEDPAEKHQREQGLQMGGLTQ
;
A
#
# COMPACT_ATOMS: atom_id res chain seq x y z
N MET A 1 30.93 25.58 -21.20
CA MET A 1 30.44 26.60 -20.26
C MET A 1 31.26 27.85 -20.44
N ASN A 2 30.63 29.02 -20.45
CA ASN A 2 31.33 30.29 -20.29
C ASN A 2 31.82 30.45 -18.83
N ALA A 3 32.59 31.49 -18.54
CA ALA A 3 33.21 31.67 -17.22
C ALA A 3 32.19 31.82 -16.08
N GLU A 4 31.02 32.39 -16.36
CA GLU A 4 29.96 32.62 -15.36
C GLU A 4 29.13 31.36 -15.10
N GLU A 5 28.84 30.57 -16.14
CA GLU A 5 28.26 29.23 -16.07
C GLU A 5 29.14 28.28 -15.27
N LYS A 6 30.44 28.26 -15.57
CA LYS A 6 31.42 27.45 -14.84
C LYS A 6 31.44 27.79 -13.34
N ASN A 7 31.43 29.07 -13.00
CA ASN A 7 31.43 29.52 -11.61
C ASN A 7 30.15 29.07 -10.87
N ARG A 8 28.97 29.24 -11.49
CA ARG A 8 27.70 28.77 -10.92
C ARG A 8 27.68 27.25 -10.72
N TYR A 9 28.18 26.49 -11.68
CA TYR A 9 28.30 25.04 -11.57
C TYR A 9 29.25 24.61 -10.45
N PHE A 10 30.43 25.22 -10.32
CA PHE A 10 31.36 24.88 -9.25
C PHE A 10 30.85 25.28 -7.86
N GLN A 11 30.09 26.38 -7.75
CA GLN A 11 29.40 26.74 -6.51
C GLN A 11 28.36 25.69 -6.12
N GLU A 12 27.52 25.28 -7.07
CA GLU A 12 26.51 24.26 -6.85
C GLU A 12 27.13 22.90 -6.50
N LEU A 13 28.16 22.50 -7.24
CA LEU A 13 28.90 21.26 -7.00
C LEU A 13 29.53 21.24 -5.60
N THR A 14 30.07 22.39 -5.17
CA THR A 14 30.64 22.52 -3.82
C THR A 14 29.59 22.29 -2.74
N LEU A 15 28.39 22.85 -2.89
CA LEU A 15 27.29 22.64 -1.94
C LEU A 15 26.88 21.17 -1.87
N ASN A 16 26.66 20.52 -3.02
CA ASN A 16 26.27 19.11 -3.08
C ASN A 16 27.33 18.17 -2.48
N LEU A 17 28.61 18.44 -2.73
CA LEU A 17 29.70 17.64 -2.17
C LEU A 17 29.81 17.82 -0.65
N GLN A 18 29.60 19.05 -0.14
CA GLN A 18 29.63 19.32 1.30
C GLN A 18 28.48 18.65 2.05
N HIS A 19 27.29 18.55 1.44
CA HIS A 19 26.17 17.79 2.00
C HIS A 19 26.51 16.32 2.24
N GLU A 20 27.39 15.76 1.42
CA GLU A 20 27.80 14.36 1.47
C GLU A 20 29.11 14.13 2.24
N GLY A 21 29.56 15.15 2.99
CA GLY A 21 30.72 15.06 3.88
C GLY A 21 32.07 15.25 3.19
N PHE A 22 32.11 15.63 1.90
CA PHE A 22 33.36 15.93 1.21
C PHE A 22 33.85 17.35 1.49
N ALA A 23 35.18 17.50 1.59
CA ALA A 23 35.81 18.82 1.63
C ALA A 23 36.19 19.25 0.21
N VAL A 24 35.92 20.51 -0.13
CA VAL A 24 36.22 21.07 -1.46
C VAL A 24 37.19 22.24 -1.31
N LYS A 25 38.28 22.23 -2.08
CA LYS A 25 39.28 23.32 -2.09
C LYS A 25 39.00 24.33 -3.22
N PRO A 26 39.58 25.54 -3.12
CA PRO A 26 39.52 26.50 -4.22
C PRO A 26 40.04 25.92 -5.54
N GLU A 27 39.50 26.43 -6.64
CA GLU A 27 39.89 26.07 -8.00
C GLU A 27 41.41 26.25 -8.21
N THR A 28 42.04 25.27 -8.85
CA THR A 28 43.45 25.29 -9.24
C THR A 28 43.70 26.24 -10.42
N GLU A 29 44.96 26.61 -10.67
CA GLU A 29 45.35 27.40 -11.85
C GLU A 29 45.00 26.71 -13.18
N GLU A 30 44.87 25.37 -13.19
CA GLU A 30 44.43 24.58 -14.35
C GLU A 30 42.90 24.55 -14.52
N GLY A 31 42.17 25.23 -13.65
CA GLY A 31 40.72 25.36 -13.72
C GLY A 31 39.94 24.14 -13.21
N LEU A 32 40.58 23.32 -12.38
CA LEU A 32 40.03 22.10 -11.77
C LEU A 32 39.65 22.33 -10.31
N LEU A 33 38.58 21.68 -9.85
CA LEU A 33 38.08 21.79 -8.47
C LEU A 33 38.52 20.58 -7.63
N PRO A 34 39.41 20.74 -6.63
CA PRO A 34 39.88 19.61 -5.82
C PRO A 34 38.86 19.16 -4.78
N ILE A 35 38.65 17.84 -4.70
CA ILE A 35 37.76 17.16 -3.75
C ILE A 35 38.62 16.31 -2.82
N GLU A 36 38.39 16.44 -1.52
CA GLU A 36 39.12 15.75 -0.45
C GLU A 36 38.17 14.94 0.43
N LEU A 37 38.70 13.82 0.94
CA LEU A 37 38.10 12.99 1.98
C LEU A 37 39.15 12.79 3.08
N ASP A 38 38.77 13.06 4.33
CA ASP A 38 39.64 12.99 5.50
C ASP A 38 40.94 13.81 5.39
N GLY A 39 40.87 14.95 4.71
CA GLY A 39 42.00 15.86 4.52
C GLY A 39 43.03 15.37 3.49
N GLN A 40 42.73 14.33 2.72
CA GLN A 40 43.54 13.85 1.60
C GLN A 40 42.77 13.94 0.28
N ARG A 41 43.48 14.26 -0.79
CA ARG A 41 42.90 14.36 -2.14
C ARG A 41 42.24 13.06 -2.55
N LEU A 42 41.00 13.16 -3.02
CA LEU A 42 40.24 12.05 -3.59
C LEU A 42 40.21 12.13 -5.13
N CYS A 43 39.82 13.29 -5.67
CA CYS A 43 39.79 13.54 -7.11
C CYS A 43 39.77 15.04 -7.44
N LEU A 44 39.85 15.36 -8.73
CA LEU A 44 39.70 16.71 -9.28
C LEU A 44 38.48 16.74 -10.21
N ALA A 45 37.49 17.58 -9.94
CA ALA A 45 36.34 17.75 -10.81
C ALA A 45 36.61 18.76 -11.94
N LEU A 46 36.05 18.46 -13.11
CA LEU A 46 36.10 19.30 -14.31
C LEU A 46 34.75 20.01 -14.50
N ASP A 47 34.78 21.13 -15.23
CA ASP A 47 33.58 21.84 -15.72
C ASP A 47 32.74 21.02 -16.72
N THR A 48 33.26 19.88 -17.16
CA THR A 48 32.54 18.92 -18.02
C THR A 48 31.66 17.94 -17.26
N GLY A 49 31.68 17.92 -15.92
CA GLY A 49 30.99 16.91 -15.12
C GLY A 49 31.75 15.60 -14.98
N SER A 50 32.99 15.54 -15.47
CA SER A 50 33.91 14.42 -15.28
C SER A 50 34.85 14.69 -14.11
N VAL A 51 35.45 13.64 -13.55
CA VAL A 51 36.52 13.76 -12.55
C VAL A 51 37.82 13.12 -13.05
N ARG A 52 38.95 13.63 -12.58
CA ARG A 52 40.27 13.01 -12.69
C ARG A 52 40.69 12.49 -11.34
N TYR A 53 41.18 11.27 -11.28
CA TYR A 53 41.70 10.65 -10.08
C TYR A 53 42.90 9.78 -10.43
N TRP A 54 43.68 9.43 -9.41
CA TRP A 54 44.81 8.53 -9.54
C TRP A 54 44.53 7.26 -8.75
N ARG A 55 45.02 6.11 -9.24
CA ARG A 55 44.82 4.81 -8.57
C ARG A 55 45.38 4.80 -7.14
N GLU A 56 46.40 5.61 -6.88
CA GLU A 56 47.02 5.79 -5.56
C GLU A 56 46.08 6.47 -4.56
N ASP A 57 45.14 7.30 -5.03
CA ASP A 57 44.18 8.04 -4.19
C ASP A 57 42.93 7.19 -3.83
N THR A 58 42.78 6.01 -4.44
CA THR A 58 41.70 5.02 -4.24
C THR A 58 42.24 3.69 -3.70
N ALA A 59 43.11 3.77 -2.69
CA ALA A 59 43.89 2.62 -2.24
C ALA A 59 43.08 1.54 -1.49
N ASP A 60 41.87 1.87 -1.03
CA ASP A 60 40.99 0.98 -0.26
C ASP A 60 39.52 1.09 -0.70
N ASP A 61 38.71 0.11 -0.31
CA ASP A 61 37.30 -0.02 -0.72
C ASP A 61 36.45 1.18 -0.26
N HIS A 62 36.76 1.78 0.88
CA HIS A 62 36.04 2.94 1.40
C HIS A 62 36.29 4.18 0.52
N ARG A 63 37.54 4.44 0.14
CA ARG A 63 37.90 5.53 -0.77
C ARG A 63 37.42 5.27 -2.19
N SER A 64 37.38 4.02 -2.64
CA SER A 64 36.80 3.65 -3.93
C SER A 64 35.30 3.98 -3.96
N ALA A 65 34.54 3.58 -2.94
CA ALA A 65 33.12 3.91 -2.84
C ALA A 65 32.87 5.42 -2.73
N ALA A 66 33.72 6.13 -1.99
CA ALA A 66 33.65 7.59 -1.89
C ALA A 66 33.93 8.27 -3.23
N LEU A 67 34.87 7.75 -4.04
CA LEU A 67 35.13 8.24 -5.39
C LEU A 67 33.91 8.01 -6.29
N ASP A 68 33.31 6.82 -6.27
CA ASP A 68 32.11 6.52 -7.07
C ASP A 68 30.96 7.48 -6.72
N LYS A 69 30.81 7.80 -5.43
CA LYS A 69 29.84 8.79 -4.95
C LYS A 69 30.17 10.20 -5.45
N ALA A 70 31.44 10.63 -5.36
CA ALA A 70 31.87 11.93 -5.89
C ALA A 70 31.69 12.05 -7.42
N ILE A 71 31.94 10.96 -8.17
CA ILE A 71 31.68 10.86 -9.61
C ILE A 71 30.18 11.07 -9.88
N SER A 72 29.33 10.36 -9.15
CA SER A 72 27.88 10.44 -9.29
C SER A 72 27.37 11.87 -9.03
N ILE A 73 27.80 12.49 -7.92
CA ILE A 73 27.43 13.87 -7.56
C ILE A 73 27.87 14.85 -8.64
N THR A 74 29.12 14.73 -9.11
CA THR A 74 29.69 15.62 -10.15
C THR A 74 28.91 15.50 -11.46
N LYS A 75 28.60 14.27 -11.88
CA LYS A 75 27.85 13.99 -13.10
C LYS A 75 26.43 14.55 -13.03
N THR A 76 25.71 14.25 -11.95
CA THR A 76 24.31 14.67 -11.75
C THR A 76 24.22 16.19 -11.64
N THR A 77 25.15 16.83 -10.92
CA THR A 77 25.20 18.30 -10.82
C THR A 77 25.42 18.95 -12.19
N ALA A 78 26.32 18.40 -13.01
CA ALA A 78 26.56 18.91 -14.36
C ALA A 78 25.36 18.72 -15.30
N GLU A 79 24.61 17.62 -15.14
CA GLU A 79 23.41 17.33 -15.92
C GLU A 79 22.34 18.41 -15.73
N TYR A 80 21.90 18.64 -14.49
CA TYR A 80 20.81 19.58 -14.25
C TYR A 80 21.24 21.04 -14.44
N MET A 81 22.50 21.39 -14.16
CA MET A 81 22.98 22.76 -14.37
C MET A 81 22.98 23.13 -15.86
N ARG A 82 23.33 22.19 -16.75
CA ARG A 82 23.22 22.41 -18.21
C ARG A 82 21.77 22.54 -18.65
N GLN A 83 20.88 21.69 -18.11
CA GLN A 83 19.46 21.80 -18.43
C GLN A 83 18.91 23.17 -18.01
N MET A 84 19.21 23.62 -16.78
CA MET A 84 18.85 24.93 -16.24
C MET A 84 19.32 26.10 -17.11
N GLU A 85 20.52 26.01 -17.67
CA GLU A 85 21.08 27.03 -18.57
C GLU A 85 20.31 27.14 -19.88
N THR A 86 19.92 26.00 -20.47
CA THR A 86 19.20 25.96 -21.76
C THR A 86 17.69 26.10 -21.63
N ALA A 87 17.14 25.88 -20.43
CA ALA A 87 15.71 25.83 -20.19
C ALA A 87 15.04 27.21 -20.31
N PRO A 88 13.86 27.29 -20.96
CA PRO A 88 13.07 28.50 -20.99
C PRO A 88 12.57 28.84 -19.57
N ARG A 89 12.26 30.13 -19.36
CA ARG A 89 11.68 30.57 -18.10
C ARG A 89 10.24 30.08 -17.99
N LEU A 90 9.90 29.46 -16.86
CA LEU A 90 8.53 29.09 -16.54
C LEU A 90 7.74 30.33 -16.11
N THR A 91 6.63 30.60 -16.79
CA THR A 91 5.72 31.70 -16.48
C THR A 91 4.35 31.15 -16.14
N ALA A 92 3.80 31.56 -14.99
CA ALA A 92 2.44 31.25 -14.55
C ALA A 92 1.92 32.39 -13.67
N SER A 93 0.60 32.54 -13.58
CA SER A 93 -0.02 33.57 -12.74
C SER A 93 0.39 33.38 -11.28
N GLY A 94 0.91 34.44 -10.64
CA GLY A 94 1.36 34.40 -9.25
C GLY A 94 2.75 33.78 -9.02
N LEU A 95 3.41 33.20 -10.03
CA LEU A 95 4.76 32.64 -9.89
C LEU A 95 5.82 33.76 -9.93
N THR A 96 6.54 33.93 -8.83
CA THR A 96 7.62 34.92 -8.70
C THR A 96 8.96 34.22 -8.51
N GLY A 97 10.01 34.69 -9.18
CA GLY A 97 11.34 34.09 -9.15
C GLY A 97 11.87 33.67 -10.52
N ASP A 98 13.09 33.12 -10.55
CA ASP A 98 13.71 32.55 -11.74
C ASP A 98 13.48 31.03 -11.78
N TYR A 99 12.28 30.60 -12.17
CA TYR A 99 11.97 29.19 -12.40
C TYR A 99 12.26 28.82 -13.85
N ARG A 100 13.02 27.75 -14.05
CA ARG A 100 13.40 27.20 -15.36
C ARG A 100 12.61 25.93 -15.63
N LEU A 101 11.94 25.86 -16.76
CA LEU A 101 11.14 24.71 -17.16
C LEU A 101 12.05 23.61 -17.72
N LEU A 102 12.31 22.59 -16.92
CA LEU A 102 13.22 21.48 -17.25
C LEU A 102 12.49 20.38 -18.04
N ALA A 103 11.21 20.11 -17.72
CA ALA A 103 10.36 19.19 -18.46
C ALA A 103 8.86 19.56 -18.35
N ASP A 104 8.05 19.17 -19.33
CA ASP A 104 6.61 19.42 -19.42
C ASP A 104 5.95 18.23 -20.15
N PHE A 105 5.11 17.46 -19.45
CA PHE A 105 4.42 16.28 -20.01
C PHE A 105 3.14 15.96 -19.22
N ASN A 106 2.06 15.63 -19.94
CA ASN A 106 0.75 15.23 -19.37
C ASN A 106 0.26 16.17 -18.25
N ASP A 107 0.24 17.47 -18.55
CA ASP A 107 -0.12 18.55 -17.62
C ASP A 107 0.71 18.62 -16.32
N VAL A 108 1.85 17.94 -16.24
CA VAL A 108 2.83 18.06 -15.16
C VAL A 108 4.09 18.74 -15.68
N VAL A 109 4.68 19.63 -14.88
CA VAL A 109 5.95 20.31 -15.16
C VAL A 109 6.99 19.98 -14.11
N LEU A 110 8.24 19.86 -14.53
CA LEU A 110 9.42 19.87 -13.67
C LEU A 110 10.16 21.18 -13.88
N ALA A 111 10.41 21.91 -12.80
CA ALA A 111 11.13 23.17 -12.82
C ALA A 111 12.30 23.17 -11.83
N GLY A 112 13.34 23.92 -12.16
CA GLY A 112 14.42 24.25 -11.23
C GLY A 112 14.48 25.74 -10.93
N HIS A 113 14.84 26.08 -9.70
CA HIS A 113 14.88 27.45 -9.18
C HIS A 113 16.19 27.69 -8.43
N PRO A 114 17.09 28.55 -8.95
CA PRO A 114 18.31 28.88 -8.24
C PRO A 114 18.01 29.65 -6.95
N THR A 115 18.56 29.19 -5.83
CA THR A 115 18.47 29.88 -4.54
C THR A 115 19.87 30.17 -3.98
N ARG A 116 19.95 30.91 -2.87
CA ARG A 116 21.23 31.13 -2.16
C ARG A 116 21.81 29.88 -1.49
N TYR A 117 21.04 28.80 -1.42
CA TYR A 117 21.42 27.54 -0.78
C TYR A 117 21.62 26.40 -1.78
N GLY A 118 21.56 26.70 -3.09
CA GLY A 118 21.61 25.73 -4.18
C GLY A 118 20.33 25.74 -5.01
N VAL A 119 20.23 24.86 -6.00
CA VAL A 119 19.04 24.75 -6.85
C VAL A 119 17.94 23.98 -6.12
N GLN A 120 16.76 24.60 -6.01
CA GLN A 120 15.53 23.94 -5.59
C GLN A 120 14.79 23.41 -6.82
N PHE A 121 14.25 22.20 -6.75
CA PHE A 121 13.40 21.65 -7.81
C PHE A 121 11.95 21.64 -7.36
N ALA A 122 11.04 21.75 -8.33
CA ALA A 122 9.62 21.70 -8.05
C ALA A 122 8.88 21.02 -9.20
N THR A 123 7.87 20.23 -8.84
CA THR A 123 6.92 19.66 -9.79
C THR A 123 5.54 20.23 -9.53
N TRP A 124 4.82 20.55 -10.60
CA TRP A 124 3.47 21.11 -10.53
C TRP A 124 2.58 20.50 -11.57
N GLU A 125 1.28 20.46 -11.29
CA GLU A 125 0.26 20.31 -12.31
C GLU A 125 -0.05 21.69 -12.93
N ARG A 126 -0.41 21.68 -14.21
CA ARG A 126 -0.94 22.85 -14.92
C ARG A 126 -2.46 22.79 -14.87
N VAL A 127 -3.06 23.91 -14.50
CA VAL A 127 -4.53 24.07 -14.59
C VAL A 127 -4.93 24.18 -16.06
N ARG A 128 -6.13 23.67 -16.43
CA ARG A 128 -6.72 23.82 -17.77
C ARG A 128 -6.58 25.28 -18.23
N GLU A 129 -6.09 25.48 -19.46
CA GLU A 129 -5.64 26.74 -20.09
C GLU A 129 -4.18 27.20 -19.82
N ARG A 130 -3.36 26.42 -19.10
CA ARG A 130 -1.91 26.69 -18.84
C ARG A 130 -1.60 28.02 -18.14
N ALA A 131 -2.61 28.69 -17.57
CA ALA A 131 -2.47 30.00 -16.93
C ALA A 131 -1.97 29.95 -15.47
N GLY A 132 -2.05 28.79 -14.81
CA GLY A 132 -1.71 28.60 -13.40
C GLY A 132 -1.08 27.24 -13.10
N LEU A 133 -0.47 27.14 -11.91
CA LEU A 133 0.15 25.92 -11.38
C LEU A 133 -0.57 25.49 -10.10
N ASN A 134 -0.85 24.19 -9.94
CA ASN A 134 -1.47 23.58 -8.76
C ASN A 134 -0.67 22.36 -8.28
N ALA A 135 -1.00 21.86 -7.08
CA ALA A 135 -0.42 20.65 -6.48
C ALA A 135 1.12 20.61 -6.52
N GLY A 136 1.79 21.62 -5.96
CA GLY A 136 3.25 21.72 -6.03
C GLY A 136 4.00 20.83 -5.03
N ASN A 137 4.90 19.96 -5.51
CA ASN A 137 5.90 19.31 -4.66
C ASN A 137 7.25 20.02 -4.80
N PHE A 138 7.94 20.24 -3.69
CA PHE A 138 9.19 21.00 -3.64
C PHE A 138 10.33 20.16 -3.07
N TYR A 139 11.44 20.11 -3.79
CA TYR A 139 12.63 19.35 -3.44
C TYR A 139 13.74 20.34 -3.12
N GLY A 140 13.97 20.51 -1.83
CA GLY A 140 14.85 21.55 -1.30
C GLY A 140 16.34 21.25 -1.50
N PRO A 141 17.20 22.28 -1.52
CA PRO A 141 18.65 22.12 -1.58
C PRO A 141 19.30 21.24 -0.49
N PRO A 142 18.76 21.12 0.75
CA PRO A 142 19.38 20.29 1.80
C PRO A 142 19.54 18.80 1.46
N GLY A 143 18.81 18.28 0.46
CA GLY A 143 18.96 16.91 -0.04
C GLY A 143 20.01 16.73 -1.15
N GLY A 144 20.76 17.77 -1.49
CA GLY A 144 21.82 17.70 -2.51
C GLY A 144 21.32 17.19 -3.88
N VAL A 145 22.07 16.28 -4.49
CA VAL A 145 21.70 15.68 -5.80
C VAL A 145 20.50 14.72 -5.71
N ASP A 146 20.16 14.23 -4.52
CA ASP A 146 18.98 13.38 -4.33
C ASP A 146 17.70 14.17 -4.49
N SER A 147 17.70 15.48 -4.20
CA SER A 147 16.57 16.37 -4.47
C SER A 147 16.23 16.45 -5.96
N TYR A 148 17.24 16.50 -6.85
CA TYR A 148 17.03 16.47 -8.29
C TYR A 148 16.49 15.10 -8.76
N THR A 149 17.04 14.03 -8.21
CA THR A 149 16.62 12.66 -8.55
C THR A 149 15.19 12.38 -8.09
N ALA A 150 14.82 12.83 -6.89
CA ALA A 150 13.47 12.76 -6.35
C ALA A 150 12.49 13.57 -7.20
N ALA A 151 12.86 14.79 -7.61
CA ALA A 151 12.03 15.60 -8.48
C ALA A 151 11.81 14.96 -9.87
N LYS A 152 12.83 14.32 -10.46
CA LYS A 152 12.68 13.55 -11.71
C LYS A 152 11.75 12.36 -11.54
N ARG A 153 11.85 11.63 -10.43
CA ARG A 153 10.99 10.48 -10.13
C ARG A 153 9.54 10.91 -9.92
N ASP A 154 9.32 11.95 -9.14
CA ASP A 154 7.99 12.52 -8.90
C ASP A 154 7.36 13.03 -10.21
N PHE A 155 8.11 13.76 -11.02
CA PHE A 155 7.66 14.18 -12.35
C PHE A 155 7.27 12.97 -13.21
N ALA A 156 8.13 11.96 -13.31
CA ALA A 156 7.86 10.78 -14.14
C ALA A 156 6.63 9.99 -13.66
N THR A 157 6.38 9.98 -12.36
CA THR A 157 5.22 9.32 -11.75
C THR A 157 3.94 10.11 -12.02
N ARG A 158 3.92 11.39 -11.65
CA ARG A 158 2.73 12.25 -11.76
C ARG A 158 2.32 12.51 -13.20
N SER A 159 3.29 12.52 -14.12
CA SER A 159 3.03 12.67 -15.55
C SER A 159 2.62 11.35 -16.24
N GLY A 160 2.65 10.21 -15.53
CA GLY A 160 2.30 8.89 -16.07
C GLY A 160 3.37 8.27 -16.96
N LEU A 161 4.61 8.79 -16.97
CA LEU A 161 5.75 8.19 -17.68
C LEU A 161 6.24 6.88 -17.04
N ILE A 162 5.97 6.69 -15.75
CA ILE A 162 6.25 5.45 -15.02
C ILE A 162 4.93 5.01 -14.34
N PRO A 163 4.52 3.74 -14.46
CA PRO A 163 3.40 3.20 -13.69
C PRO A 163 3.66 3.41 -12.19
N HIS A 164 2.68 3.91 -11.45
CA HIS A 164 2.74 4.22 -10.01
C HIS A 164 3.23 3.06 -9.11
N VAL A 165 3.28 1.84 -9.66
CA VAL A 165 3.63 0.58 -8.99
C VAL A 165 5.13 0.45 -8.66
N VAL A 166 6.02 1.32 -9.17
CA VAL A 166 7.49 1.18 -8.99
C VAL A 166 8.12 2.36 -8.22
N LEU A 167 7.50 2.80 -7.13
CA LEU A 167 8.07 3.89 -6.29
C LEU A 167 9.09 3.41 -5.25
N PHE A 168 9.00 2.15 -4.85
CA PHE A 168 9.85 1.52 -3.84
C PHE A 168 10.14 0.09 -4.29
N THR A 169 11.35 -0.40 -4.06
CA THR A 169 11.59 -1.85 -4.17
C THR A 169 10.81 -2.58 -3.08
N PRO A 170 10.51 -3.88 -3.20
CA PRO A 170 9.89 -4.66 -2.12
C PRO A 170 10.62 -4.53 -0.79
N GLU A 171 11.95 -4.41 -0.82
CA GLU A 171 12.78 -4.18 0.37
C GLU A 171 12.57 -2.78 0.96
N GLN A 172 12.42 -1.76 0.12
CA GLN A 172 12.12 -0.39 0.56
C GLN A 172 10.67 -0.26 1.06
N LEU A 173 9.71 -0.95 0.45
CA LEU A 173 8.35 -1.06 0.99
C LEU A 173 8.36 -1.77 2.33
N THR A 174 9.13 -2.86 2.45
CA THR A 174 9.29 -3.56 3.74
C THR A 174 9.91 -2.64 4.80
N GLU A 175 10.89 -1.79 4.43
CA GLU A 175 11.50 -0.85 5.36
C GLU A 175 10.57 0.30 5.75
N VAL A 176 9.82 0.84 4.79
CA VAL A 176 8.78 1.86 5.01
C VAL A 176 7.65 1.27 5.85
N TYR A 177 7.22 0.04 5.57
CA TYR A 177 6.24 -0.71 6.36
C TYR A 177 6.76 -0.93 7.78
N ARG A 178 8.01 -1.38 7.97
CA ARG A 178 8.65 -1.46 9.30
C ARG A 178 8.76 -0.13 10.03
N SER A 179 8.82 0.98 9.29
CA SER A 179 8.95 2.34 9.85
C SER A 179 7.60 2.98 10.20
N ILE A 180 6.50 2.50 9.63
CA ILE A 180 5.15 3.08 9.75
C ILE A 180 4.21 2.16 10.54
N HIS A 181 4.33 0.84 10.37
CA HIS A 181 3.54 -0.17 11.06
C HIS A 181 4.23 -0.66 12.34
N GLU A 182 3.41 -1.01 13.30
CA GLU A 182 3.89 -1.46 14.59
C GLU A 182 4.20 -2.94 14.54
N THR A 183 5.48 -3.24 14.39
CA THR A 183 5.93 -4.63 14.25
C THR A 183 5.97 -5.32 15.61
N LEU A 184 5.21 -6.41 15.71
CA LEU A 184 5.38 -7.44 16.73
C LEU A 184 6.37 -8.46 16.17
N GLU A 185 7.57 -8.57 16.71
CA GLU A 185 8.50 -9.63 16.34
C GLU A 185 8.49 -10.72 17.41
N ALA A 186 8.39 -11.99 17.01
CA ALA A 186 8.50 -13.10 17.92
C ALA A 186 9.63 -14.05 17.50
N VAL A 187 10.43 -14.48 18.47
CA VAL A 187 11.39 -15.58 18.31
C VAL A 187 10.68 -16.86 18.72
N LEU A 188 10.62 -17.82 17.80
CA LEU A 188 9.85 -19.04 17.93
C LEU A 188 10.75 -20.28 17.82
N SER A 189 10.41 -21.31 18.59
CA SER A 189 11.06 -22.61 18.52
C SER A 189 10.07 -23.77 18.53
N ASN A 190 10.50 -24.91 18.01
CA ASN A 190 9.71 -26.13 18.03
C ASN A 190 9.83 -26.82 19.41
N PRO A 191 8.75 -26.95 20.20
CA PRO A 191 8.79 -27.60 21.52
C PRO A 191 9.18 -29.08 21.45
N ARG A 192 9.00 -29.73 20.30
CA ARG A 192 9.35 -31.15 20.09
C ARG A 192 10.80 -31.34 19.66
N ARG A 193 11.47 -30.27 19.26
CA ARG A 193 12.88 -30.26 18.84
C ARG A 193 13.57 -28.99 19.36
N PRO A 194 13.76 -28.87 20.69
CA PRO A 194 14.39 -27.69 21.29
C PRO A 194 15.86 -27.51 20.88
N GLU A 195 16.49 -28.54 20.33
CA GLU A 195 17.81 -28.50 19.69
C GLU A 195 17.85 -27.87 18.29
N CYS A 196 16.70 -27.58 17.67
CA CYS A 196 16.62 -26.93 16.36
C CYS A 196 16.74 -25.40 16.46
N ASP A 197 17.13 -24.76 15.34
CA ASP A 197 17.34 -23.32 15.25
C ASP A 197 16.05 -22.54 15.54
N GLN A 198 16.18 -21.47 16.33
CA GLN A 198 15.11 -20.50 16.57
C GLN A 198 14.84 -19.70 15.29
N ILE A 199 13.59 -19.27 15.12
CA ILE A 199 13.20 -18.45 13.97
C ILE A 199 12.53 -17.16 14.43
N THR A 200 12.98 -16.03 13.89
CA THR A 200 12.38 -14.73 14.13
C THR A 200 11.36 -14.45 13.03
N VAL A 201 10.11 -14.21 13.42
CA VAL A 201 9.03 -13.87 12.49
C VAL A 201 8.48 -12.49 12.85
N PRO A 202 8.49 -11.53 11.92
CA PRO A 202 7.78 -10.26 12.10
C PRO A 202 6.30 -10.45 11.81
N PHE A 203 5.46 -9.77 12.61
CA PHE A 203 4.01 -9.74 12.47
C PHE A 203 3.50 -8.28 12.41
N PRO A 204 2.42 -8.00 11.67
CA PRO A 204 1.71 -8.90 10.74
C PRO A 204 2.61 -9.42 9.61
N ILE A 205 2.38 -10.65 9.14
CA ILE A 205 3.13 -11.22 8.01
C ILE A 205 2.66 -10.49 6.74
N PRO A 206 3.56 -9.83 5.98
CA PRO A 206 3.20 -9.16 4.74
C PRO A 206 2.55 -10.12 3.74
N VAL A 207 1.53 -9.64 3.02
CA VAL A 207 0.73 -10.46 2.09
C VAL A 207 1.61 -11.10 1.01
N ASP A 208 2.57 -10.35 0.46
CA ASP A 208 3.53 -10.80 -0.55
C ASP A 208 4.57 -11.80 -0.02
N GLN A 209 4.71 -11.91 1.31
CA GLN A 209 5.67 -12.80 1.98
C GLN A 209 5.00 -13.97 2.71
N TYR A 210 3.67 -14.02 2.73
CA TYR A 210 2.93 -14.99 3.53
C TYR A 210 3.29 -16.43 3.18
N ASP A 211 3.13 -16.84 1.92
CA ASP A 211 3.41 -18.21 1.48
C ASP A 211 4.86 -18.62 1.76
N LYS A 212 5.82 -17.76 1.38
CA LYS A 212 7.25 -17.99 1.63
C LYS A 212 7.56 -18.17 3.12
N THR A 213 6.90 -17.40 3.98
CA THR A 213 7.07 -17.49 5.44
C THR A 213 6.52 -18.81 5.96
N ILE A 214 5.34 -19.23 5.51
CA ILE A 214 4.74 -20.51 5.89
C ILE A 214 5.58 -21.69 5.41
N GLU A 215 6.07 -21.68 4.17
CA GLU A 215 6.95 -22.73 3.62
C GLU A 215 8.24 -22.87 4.45
N MET A 216 8.86 -21.74 4.81
CA MET A 216 10.06 -21.70 5.64
C MET A 216 9.79 -22.32 7.03
N LEU A 217 8.65 -22.01 7.64
CA LEU A 217 8.25 -22.55 8.95
C LEU A 217 7.96 -24.05 8.87
N GLN A 218 7.25 -24.50 7.85
CA GLN A 218 6.96 -25.92 7.65
C GLN A 218 8.22 -26.75 7.37
N ALA A 219 9.22 -26.18 6.70
CA ALA A 219 10.50 -26.85 6.47
C ALA A 219 11.24 -27.25 7.77
N ILE A 220 10.95 -26.57 8.88
CA ILE A 220 11.46 -26.86 10.22
C ILE A 220 10.40 -27.49 11.15
N ASP A 221 9.32 -28.03 10.58
CA ASP A 221 8.23 -28.71 11.29
C ASP A 221 7.51 -27.79 12.30
N LEU A 222 7.31 -26.52 11.92
CA LEU A 222 6.72 -25.47 12.74
C LEU A 222 5.54 -24.77 12.04
N GLY A 223 4.59 -24.24 12.82
CA GLY A 223 3.61 -23.27 12.33
C GLY A 223 2.40 -23.87 11.63
N PHE A 224 1.99 -25.10 11.96
CA PHE A 224 0.78 -25.71 11.40
C PHE A 224 -0.49 -25.05 11.94
N SER A 225 -1.48 -24.78 11.08
CA SER A 225 -2.67 -23.97 11.42
C SER A 225 -3.50 -24.52 12.58
N ALA A 226 -3.63 -25.85 12.68
CA ALA A 226 -4.45 -26.51 13.69
C ALA A 226 -3.75 -26.74 15.04
N ASN A 227 -2.41 -26.59 15.12
CA ASN A 227 -1.63 -26.95 16.30
C ASN A 227 -1.01 -25.70 16.95
N ARG A 228 -1.03 -25.61 18.29
CA ARG A 228 -0.19 -24.66 19.03
C ARG A 228 1.22 -25.26 19.15
N ASP A 229 1.96 -25.18 18.07
CA ASP A 229 3.24 -25.86 17.88
C ASP A 229 4.46 -24.93 17.94
N CYS A 230 4.27 -23.63 18.20
CA CYS A 230 5.35 -22.68 18.39
C CYS A 230 5.50 -22.35 19.88
N THR A 231 6.68 -22.60 20.46
CA THR A 231 7.07 -21.99 21.74
C THR A 231 7.52 -20.57 21.48
N VAL A 232 6.99 -19.61 22.23
CA VAL A 232 7.45 -18.22 22.18
C VAL A 232 8.67 -18.06 23.06
N ASP A 233 9.84 -17.87 22.47
CA ASP A 233 11.10 -17.70 23.21
C ASP A 233 11.34 -16.23 23.58
N GLU A 234 11.04 -15.32 22.66
CA GLU A 234 11.14 -13.87 22.88
C GLU A 234 10.02 -13.13 22.14
N VAL A 235 9.62 -11.99 22.69
CA VAL A 235 8.68 -11.05 22.05
C VAL A 235 9.30 -9.67 22.08
N ASN A 236 9.45 -9.07 20.91
CA ASN A 236 9.87 -7.68 20.76
C ASN A 236 8.68 -6.87 20.22
N SER A 237 8.14 -5.99 21.06
CA SER A 237 6.96 -5.19 20.73
C SER A 237 6.87 -3.95 21.62
N ARG A 238 6.18 -2.92 21.14
CA ARG A 238 5.77 -1.78 22.00
C ARG A 238 4.82 -2.21 23.13
N TYR A 239 4.13 -3.33 22.96
CA TYR A 239 3.19 -3.88 23.93
C TYR A 239 3.93 -4.75 24.94
N ASN A 240 4.60 -4.13 25.91
CA ASN A 240 5.41 -4.83 26.92
C ASN A 240 4.64 -5.90 27.71
N VAL A 241 3.30 -5.78 27.80
CA VAL A 241 2.45 -6.77 28.46
C VAL A 241 2.48 -8.14 27.76
N LEU A 242 2.79 -8.18 26.47
CA LEU A 242 2.89 -9.41 25.67
C LEU A 242 4.11 -10.26 26.05
N ASN A 243 5.08 -9.73 26.81
CA ASN A 243 6.19 -10.52 27.34
C ASN A 243 5.73 -11.68 28.25
N THR A 244 4.48 -11.65 28.72
CA THR A 244 3.85 -12.77 29.44
C THR A 244 3.59 -13.99 28.55
N LEU A 245 3.65 -13.85 27.21
CA LEU A 245 3.59 -14.95 26.25
C LEU A 245 4.88 -15.77 26.20
N VAL A 246 6.00 -15.26 26.70
CA VAL A 246 7.28 -15.98 26.69
C VAL A 246 7.15 -17.28 27.48
N GLY A 247 7.55 -18.39 26.85
CA GLY A 247 7.41 -19.75 27.36
C GLY A 247 6.04 -20.40 27.11
N THR A 248 5.11 -19.70 26.47
CA THR A 248 3.80 -20.26 26.11
C THR A 248 3.81 -20.87 24.71
N LEU A 249 2.83 -21.74 24.44
CA LEU A 249 2.60 -22.31 23.12
C LEU A 249 1.59 -21.46 22.34
N VAL A 250 1.88 -21.14 21.09
CA VAL A 250 1.02 -20.40 20.17
C VAL A 250 1.02 -21.09 18.81
N ASN A 251 0.09 -20.71 17.93
CA ASN A 251 0.24 -20.95 16.51
C ASN A 251 0.59 -19.63 15.79
N ILE A 252 1.12 -19.73 14.58
CA ILE A 252 1.54 -18.57 13.78
C ILE A 252 0.37 -17.65 13.46
N ASP A 253 -0.79 -18.23 13.14
CA ASP A 253 -1.98 -17.47 12.77
C ASP A 253 -2.51 -16.62 13.94
N GLN A 254 -2.36 -17.07 15.20
CA GLN A 254 -2.77 -16.31 16.38
C GLN A 254 -1.89 -15.08 16.59
N LEU A 255 -0.59 -15.21 16.39
CA LEU A 255 0.33 -14.06 16.48
C LEU A 255 0.07 -13.08 15.34
N ASP A 256 -0.12 -13.58 14.12
CA ASP A 256 -0.47 -12.75 12.97
C ASP A 256 -1.80 -12.01 13.18
N TYR A 257 -2.84 -12.73 13.63
CA TYR A 257 -4.13 -12.14 13.94
C TYR A 257 -4.07 -11.10 15.07
N LEU A 258 -3.38 -11.42 16.16
CA LEU A 258 -3.21 -10.49 17.27
C LEU A 258 -2.46 -9.24 16.82
N ALA A 259 -1.39 -9.37 16.04
CA ALA A 259 -0.64 -8.24 15.51
C ALA A 259 -1.53 -7.35 14.64
N LYS A 260 -2.32 -7.93 13.73
CA LYS A 260 -3.27 -7.20 12.89
C LYS A 260 -4.28 -6.41 13.71
N ARG A 261 -4.83 -7.01 14.77
CA ARG A 261 -5.74 -6.33 15.70
C ARG A 261 -5.08 -5.15 16.42
N LEU A 262 -3.83 -5.32 16.84
CA LEU A 262 -3.08 -4.32 17.59
C LEU A 262 -2.54 -3.17 16.72
N ASP A 263 -2.25 -3.42 15.46
CA ASP A 263 -1.76 -2.40 14.53
C ASP A 263 -2.83 -1.32 14.25
N GLY A 264 -4.12 -1.66 14.39
CA GLY A 264 -5.22 -0.69 14.30
C GLY A 264 -5.43 0.20 15.53
N PHE A 265 -4.68 0.02 16.62
CA PHE A 265 -4.94 0.73 17.88
C PHE A 265 -4.30 2.11 17.94
N CYS A 266 -5.08 3.09 18.38
CA CYS A 266 -4.55 4.39 18.78
C CYS A 266 -3.84 4.34 20.16
N ALA A 267 -3.11 5.39 20.52
CA ALA A 267 -2.35 5.46 21.79
C ALA A 267 -3.23 5.26 23.06
N GLY A 268 -4.50 5.67 23.00
CA GLY A 268 -5.46 5.44 24.08
C GLY A 268 -5.80 3.96 24.25
N GLU A 269 -6.08 3.28 23.13
CA GLU A 269 -6.40 1.85 23.09
C GLU A 269 -5.22 0.98 23.51
N VAL A 270 -4.00 1.38 23.17
CA VAL A 270 -2.77 0.74 23.67
C VAL A 270 -2.71 0.77 25.19
N SER A 271 -3.03 1.92 25.77
CA SER A 271 -3.01 2.11 27.23
C SER A 271 -4.10 1.26 27.89
N GLN A 272 -5.31 1.25 27.32
CA GLN A 272 -6.43 0.40 27.73
C GLN A 272 -6.06 -1.09 27.70
N PHE A 273 -5.53 -1.57 26.57
CA PHE A 273 -5.13 -2.95 26.37
C PHE A 273 -4.05 -3.39 27.38
N GLN A 274 -2.95 -2.63 27.50
CA GLN A 274 -1.84 -3.03 28.37
C GLN A 274 -2.23 -2.99 29.85
N ALA A 275 -2.93 -1.94 30.29
CA ALA A 275 -3.34 -1.82 31.69
C ALA A 275 -4.35 -2.92 32.06
N MET A 276 -5.30 -3.24 31.17
CA MET A 276 -6.28 -4.28 31.43
C MET A 276 -5.70 -5.68 31.37
N ALA A 277 -4.82 -5.97 30.40
CA ALA A 277 -4.11 -7.24 30.36
C ALA A 277 -3.30 -7.48 31.64
N HIS A 278 -2.59 -6.46 32.13
CA HIS A 278 -1.87 -6.54 33.40
C HIS A 278 -2.81 -6.70 34.60
N LYS A 279 -3.89 -5.91 34.68
CA LYS A 279 -4.87 -5.99 35.77
C LYS A 279 -5.50 -7.38 35.86
N LEU A 280 -5.81 -7.99 34.72
CA LEU A 280 -6.41 -9.32 34.63
C LEU A 280 -5.38 -10.45 34.76
N GLY A 281 -4.08 -10.15 34.70
CA GLY A 281 -3.02 -11.16 34.76
C GLY A 281 -3.01 -12.09 33.55
N LEU A 282 -3.33 -11.57 32.36
CA LEU A 282 -3.39 -12.37 31.14
C LEU A 282 -2.00 -12.90 30.76
N SER A 283 -1.97 -14.13 30.28
CA SER A 283 -0.73 -14.80 29.82
C SER A 283 -0.96 -15.70 28.61
N GLU A 284 -2.21 -15.94 28.20
CA GLU A 284 -2.51 -16.74 27.01
C GLU A 284 -2.88 -15.87 25.82
N ILE A 285 -2.39 -16.22 24.62
CA ILE A 285 -2.69 -15.49 23.39
C ILE A 285 -4.18 -15.41 23.08
N LYS A 286 -4.96 -16.44 23.47
CA LYS A 286 -6.41 -16.45 23.36
C LYS A 286 -7.04 -15.27 24.11
N ASP A 287 -6.59 -15.04 25.34
CA ASP A 287 -7.15 -13.99 26.19
C ASP A 287 -6.71 -12.61 25.73
N PHE A 288 -5.49 -12.48 25.19
CA PHE A 288 -5.05 -11.26 24.52
C PHE A 288 -5.91 -10.93 23.30
N ILE A 289 -6.16 -11.91 22.42
CA ILE A 289 -7.06 -11.71 21.27
C ILE A 289 -8.46 -11.31 21.73
N ASN A 290 -9.04 -12.00 22.72
CA ASN A 290 -10.33 -11.64 23.30
C ASN A 290 -10.35 -10.23 23.87
N LEU A 291 -9.29 -9.83 24.57
CA LEU A 291 -9.18 -8.49 25.14
C LEU A 291 -9.21 -7.41 24.06
N THR A 292 -8.71 -7.66 22.85
CA THR A 292 -8.76 -6.68 21.76
C THR A 292 -10.19 -6.27 21.35
N TYR A 293 -11.22 -7.02 21.75
CA TYR A 293 -12.63 -6.73 21.44
C TYR A 293 -13.33 -5.89 22.51
N CYS A 294 -12.80 -5.84 23.72
CA CYS A 294 -13.48 -5.17 24.84
C CYS A 294 -12.60 -4.19 25.60
N CYS A 295 -11.30 -4.09 25.32
CA CYS A 295 -10.42 -3.15 26.03
C CYS A 295 -10.86 -1.69 25.90
N GLN A 296 -11.50 -1.32 24.78
CA GLN A 296 -12.04 0.02 24.54
C GLN A 296 -13.12 0.46 25.54
N GLN A 297 -13.73 -0.48 26.26
CA GLN A 297 -14.75 -0.18 27.28
C GLN A 297 -14.14 0.34 28.59
N THR A 298 -12.82 0.25 28.73
CA THR A 298 -12.10 0.58 29.97
C THR A 298 -11.53 1.99 29.92
N THR A 299 -11.39 2.64 31.08
CA THR A 299 -10.72 3.94 31.15
C THR A 299 -9.37 3.78 31.81
N VAL A 300 -8.32 4.32 31.18
CA VAL A 300 -6.97 4.32 31.74
C VAL A 300 -6.46 5.74 31.84
N ILE A 301 -6.09 6.15 33.05
CA ILE A 301 -5.44 7.44 33.27
C ILE A 301 -3.93 7.20 33.32
N THR A 302 -3.22 7.69 32.32
CA THR A 302 -1.75 7.61 32.21
C THR A 302 -1.06 8.89 32.71
N ASP A 303 -1.73 10.04 32.58
CA ASP A 303 -1.29 11.34 33.07
C ASP A 303 -2.45 12.07 33.76
N PHE A 304 -2.21 12.64 34.94
CA PHE A 304 -3.18 13.36 35.76
C PHE A 304 -3.13 14.89 35.56
N SER A 305 -2.34 15.38 34.60
CA SER A 305 -2.13 16.81 34.37
C SER A 305 -3.37 17.55 33.86
N ASP A 306 -4.21 16.89 33.04
CA ASP A 306 -5.40 17.47 32.43
C ASP A 306 -6.68 16.71 32.82
N LEU A 307 -7.26 17.09 33.96
CA LEU A 307 -8.52 16.52 34.43
C LEU A 307 -9.71 16.81 33.51
N GLU A 308 -9.66 17.86 32.70
CA GLU A 308 -10.75 18.17 31.77
C GLU A 308 -10.77 17.13 30.64
N GLN A 309 -9.61 16.87 30.03
CA GLN A 309 -9.52 15.87 28.97
C GLN A 309 -9.79 14.46 29.49
N ILE A 310 -9.24 14.08 30.66
CA ILE A 310 -9.50 12.78 31.30
C ILE A 310 -11.00 12.50 31.43
N GLY A 311 -11.77 13.46 31.93
CA GLY A 311 -13.20 13.25 32.15
C GLY A 311 -14.00 13.19 30.86
N LYS A 312 -13.58 13.92 29.83
CA LYS A 312 -14.15 13.84 28.49
C LYS A 312 -13.89 12.49 27.85
N ASP A 313 -12.65 12.00 27.88
CA ASP A 313 -12.28 10.68 27.36
C ASP A 313 -13.00 9.56 28.11
N HIS A 314 -13.10 9.68 29.44
CA HIS A 314 -13.87 8.75 30.26
C HIS A 314 -15.35 8.72 29.85
N THR A 315 -15.95 9.90 29.65
CA THR A 315 -17.37 9.97 29.26
C THR A 315 -17.56 9.42 27.85
N MET A 316 -16.65 9.67 26.91
CA MET A 316 -16.68 9.09 25.56
C MET A 316 -16.57 7.56 25.63
N THR A 317 -15.69 7.03 26.47
CA THR A 317 -15.53 5.59 26.74
C THR A 317 -16.85 4.95 27.19
N LEU A 318 -17.55 5.57 28.15
CA LEU A 318 -18.84 5.08 28.66
C LEU A 318 -19.96 5.10 27.60
N ASN A 319 -19.79 5.84 26.51
CA ASN A 319 -20.73 5.92 25.39
C ASN A 319 -20.26 5.13 24.16
N GLY A 320 -19.38 4.15 24.35
CA GLY A 320 -18.93 3.25 23.27
C GLY A 320 -17.90 3.88 22.34
N GLY A 321 -17.16 4.89 22.81
CA GLY A 321 -16.07 5.52 22.05
C GLY A 321 -16.52 6.61 21.07
N ALA A 322 -17.81 6.91 20.98
CA ALA A 322 -18.34 7.96 20.12
C ALA A 322 -19.38 8.82 20.84
N MET A 323 -19.46 10.10 20.47
CA MET A 323 -20.44 11.04 21.03
C MET A 323 -20.72 12.19 20.05
N PRO A 324 -21.97 12.71 19.97
CA PRO A 324 -22.25 13.94 19.24
C PRO A 324 -21.39 15.12 19.75
N ILE A 325 -20.88 15.94 18.83
CA ILE A 325 -19.90 16.99 19.17
C ILE A 325 -20.45 18.04 20.14
N ASP A 326 -21.74 18.36 20.05
CA ASP A 326 -22.45 19.27 20.95
C ASP A 326 -22.54 18.70 22.37
N GLN A 327 -22.82 17.41 22.50
CA GLN A 327 -22.81 16.72 23.80
C GLN A 327 -21.40 16.65 24.38
N TYR A 328 -20.40 16.29 23.58
CA TYR A 328 -18.99 16.24 24.00
C TYR A 328 -18.49 17.60 24.52
N GLN A 329 -18.85 18.69 23.83
CA GLN A 329 -18.49 20.05 24.26
C GLN A 329 -19.19 20.47 25.56
N ALA A 330 -20.40 19.95 25.81
CA ALA A 330 -21.16 20.22 27.02
C ALA A 330 -20.68 19.41 28.24
N VAL A 331 -19.86 18.37 28.06
CA VAL A 331 -19.30 17.59 29.16
C VAL A 331 -18.39 18.46 30.03
N ASN A 332 -18.71 18.53 31.33
CA ASN A 332 -17.81 19.06 32.34
C ASN A 332 -16.75 18.00 32.69
N GLY A 333 -15.65 18.00 31.95
CA GLY A 333 -14.62 16.96 32.05
C GLY A 333 -14.01 16.89 33.44
N LYS A 334 -13.66 18.03 34.04
CA LYS A 334 -13.06 18.06 35.37
C LYS A 334 -13.93 17.41 36.45
N GLU A 335 -15.25 17.64 36.41
CA GLU A 335 -16.18 17.01 37.34
C GLU A 335 -16.24 15.49 37.12
N ALA A 336 -16.36 15.04 35.87
CA ALA A 336 -16.38 13.62 35.52
C ALA A 336 -15.09 12.90 35.96
N ALA A 337 -13.91 13.51 35.73
CA ALA A 337 -12.64 12.96 36.16
C ALA A 337 -12.54 12.83 37.69
N LEU A 338 -12.98 13.85 38.43
CA LEU A 338 -12.99 13.81 39.89
C LEU A 338 -13.95 12.75 40.43
N GLN A 339 -15.12 12.58 39.80
CA GLN A 339 -16.06 11.51 40.17
C GLN A 339 -15.45 10.13 39.92
N LEU A 340 -14.79 9.92 38.77
CA LEU A 340 -14.08 8.68 38.45
C LEU A 340 -13.01 8.36 39.51
N ILE A 341 -12.12 9.32 39.79
CA ILE A 341 -10.99 9.14 40.71
C ILE A 341 -11.49 8.91 42.15
N ASN A 342 -12.46 9.71 42.61
CA ASN A 342 -13.03 9.56 43.96
C ASN A 342 -13.89 8.30 44.11
N GLY A 343 -14.33 7.70 43.01
CA GLY A 343 -15.06 6.44 43.00
C GLY A 343 -14.24 5.27 43.55
N GLY A 344 -12.90 5.39 43.62
CA GLY A 344 -12.03 4.45 44.35
C GLY A 344 -11.91 3.04 43.74
N ARG A 345 -12.37 2.85 42.50
CA ARG A 345 -12.35 1.56 41.79
C ARG A 345 -11.14 1.39 40.86
N GLY A 346 -10.27 2.40 40.77
CA GLY A 346 -9.08 2.35 39.92
C GLY A 346 -8.03 1.38 40.44
N VAL A 347 -7.45 0.58 39.55
CA VAL A 347 -6.32 -0.32 39.84
C VAL A 347 -5.05 0.27 39.26
N ILE A 348 -4.02 0.45 40.08
CA ILE A 348 -2.72 0.94 39.65
C ILE A 348 -1.98 -0.18 38.91
N THR A 349 -1.52 0.12 37.69
CA THR A 349 -0.71 -0.77 36.86
C THR A 349 0.56 -0.04 36.39
N PRO A 350 1.57 -0.74 35.87
CA PRO A 350 2.72 -0.11 35.21
C PRO A 350 2.35 0.78 34.02
N TYR A 351 1.13 0.64 33.49
CA TYR A 351 0.63 1.34 32.30
C TYR A 351 -0.38 2.45 32.63
N GLY A 352 -0.56 2.80 33.91
CA GLY A 352 -1.52 3.80 34.36
C GLY A 352 -2.56 3.24 35.35
N VAL A 353 -3.56 4.07 35.69
CA VAL A 353 -4.65 3.68 36.60
C VAL A 353 -5.85 3.23 35.78
N ALA A 354 -6.17 1.93 35.86
CA ALA A 354 -7.22 1.29 35.08
C ALA A 354 -8.55 1.20 35.83
N TYR A 355 -9.61 1.62 35.15
CA TYR A 355 -11.01 1.50 35.58
C TYR A 355 -11.72 0.60 34.56
N ASP A 356 -12.24 -0.54 35.01
CA ASP A 356 -12.90 -1.49 34.10
C ASP A 356 -14.22 -0.96 33.52
N ASN A 357 -14.88 -0.04 34.23
CA ASN A 357 -16.23 0.43 33.89
C ASN A 357 -17.26 -0.70 33.75
N GLY A 358 -17.04 -1.83 34.43
CA GLY A 358 -17.88 -3.02 34.28
C GLY A 358 -17.60 -3.85 33.02
N MET A 359 -16.49 -3.59 32.30
CA MET A 359 -16.02 -4.44 31.21
C MET A 359 -15.86 -5.88 31.65
N GLU A 360 -16.29 -6.80 30.79
CA GLU A 360 -16.09 -8.24 30.92
C GLU A 360 -15.22 -8.76 29.77
N LEU A 361 -14.36 -9.74 30.06
CA LEU A 361 -13.55 -10.39 29.03
C LEU A 361 -14.42 -11.43 28.31
N GLU A 362 -15.04 -11.02 27.21
CA GLU A 362 -15.91 -11.88 26.42
C GLU A 362 -15.12 -12.87 25.55
N PRO A 363 -15.49 -14.17 25.52
CA PRO A 363 -14.77 -15.19 24.78
C PRO A 363 -15.16 -15.22 23.29
N VAL A 364 -14.96 -14.11 22.57
CA VAL A 364 -15.29 -13.98 21.13
C VAL A 364 -14.44 -14.93 20.27
N TYR A 365 -13.14 -14.98 20.52
CA TYR A 365 -12.22 -15.97 19.97
C TYR A 365 -12.22 -17.24 20.82
N ASN A 366 -12.61 -18.35 20.20
CA ASN A 366 -12.73 -19.64 20.89
C ASN A 366 -11.38 -20.35 21.10
N GLY A 367 -10.29 -19.85 20.50
CA GLY A 367 -8.96 -20.47 20.53
C GLY A 367 -8.61 -21.26 19.27
N HIS A 368 -9.53 -21.31 18.29
CA HIS A 368 -9.34 -22.01 17.03
C HIS A 368 -9.75 -21.16 15.83
N GLN A 369 -11.05 -20.86 15.67
CA GLN A 369 -11.54 -20.05 14.54
C GLN A 369 -11.51 -18.56 14.84
N PHE A 370 -10.95 -17.79 13.92
CA PHE A 370 -10.84 -16.34 14.08
C PHE A 370 -12.16 -15.63 13.77
N PRO A 371 -12.57 -14.63 14.58
CA PRO A 371 -13.69 -13.78 14.23
C PRO A 371 -13.40 -12.98 12.96
N SER A 372 -14.44 -12.47 12.30
CA SER A 372 -14.27 -11.57 11.16
C SER A 372 -13.53 -10.30 11.58
N TYR A 373 -12.51 -9.93 10.80
CA TYR A 373 -11.70 -8.74 10.95
C TYR A 373 -11.00 -8.42 9.61
N LEU A 374 -11.57 -7.47 8.88
CA LEU A 374 -10.98 -6.93 7.65
C LEU A 374 -9.83 -5.99 8.05
N TYR A 375 -8.60 -6.51 8.05
CA TYR A 375 -7.39 -5.77 8.42
C TYR A 375 -6.88 -4.89 7.28
N ASP A 376 -6.76 -5.48 6.08
CA ASP A 376 -6.33 -4.80 4.86
C ASP A 376 -7.51 -4.75 3.87
N HIS A 377 -7.38 -3.96 2.81
CA HIS A 377 -8.38 -3.92 1.74
C HIS A 377 -8.51 -5.30 1.09
N SER A 378 -9.74 -5.75 0.86
CA SER A 378 -10.03 -7.00 0.16
C SER A 378 -11.30 -6.85 -0.65
N LEU A 379 -11.30 -7.39 -1.87
CA LEU A 379 -12.45 -7.29 -2.77
C LEU A 379 -13.63 -8.14 -2.33
N LEU A 380 -13.37 -9.26 -1.64
CA LEU A 380 -14.40 -10.23 -1.30
C LEU A 380 -14.08 -10.91 0.01
N VAL A 381 -15.06 -10.95 0.91
CA VAL A 381 -14.99 -11.66 2.19
C VAL A 381 -15.97 -12.82 2.14
N LEU A 382 -15.42 -14.03 2.30
CA LEU A 382 -16.18 -15.27 2.32
C LEU A 382 -16.27 -15.82 3.73
N GLU A 383 -17.48 -16.10 4.19
CA GLU A 383 -17.73 -16.96 5.34
C GLU A 383 -17.64 -18.43 4.90
N ILE A 384 -16.76 -19.19 5.55
CA ILE A 384 -16.47 -20.59 5.24
C ILE A 384 -16.95 -21.50 6.37
N THR A 385 -17.75 -22.49 6.01
CA THR A 385 -18.23 -23.56 6.91
C THR A 385 -18.13 -24.93 6.25
N PRO A 386 -18.03 -26.02 7.01
CA PRO A 386 -18.12 -27.35 6.43
C PRO A 386 -19.58 -27.67 6.03
N LYS A 387 -19.81 -28.35 4.90
CA LYS A 387 -21.16 -28.75 4.44
C LYS A 387 -21.92 -29.62 5.44
N ARG A 388 -21.20 -30.38 6.26
CA ARG A 388 -21.77 -31.18 7.37
C ARG A 388 -22.32 -30.35 8.53
N GLY A 389 -22.12 -29.03 8.51
CA GLY A 389 -22.48 -28.11 9.59
C GLY A 389 -21.38 -27.95 10.64
N LEU A 390 -21.45 -26.87 11.40
CA LEU A 390 -20.54 -26.59 12.51
C LEU A 390 -20.85 -27.48 13.72
N VAL A 391 -19.79 -27.91 14.40
CA VAL A 391 -19.91 -28.58 15.70
C VAL A 391 -20.31 -27.54 16.74
N GLU A 392 -21.07 -27.95 17.77
CA GLU A 392 -21.46 -27.07 18.87
C GLU A 392 -20.21 -26.40 19.51
N GLY A 393 -20.23 -25.06 19.61
CA GLY A 393 -19.11 -24.26 20.11
C GLY A 393 -18.03 -23.89 19.07
N SER A 394 -18.15 -24.33 17.82
CA SER A 394 -17.32 -23.86 16.70
C SER A 394 -17.93 -22.64 16.02
N ASN A 395 -17.07 -21.77 15.50
CA ASN A 395 -17.46 -20.62 14.69
C ASN A 395 -17.14 -20.87 13.21
N PRO A 396 -17.75 -20.13 12.27
CA PRO A 396 -17.25 -20.07 10.89
C PRO A 396 -15.85 -19.46 10.85
N GLU A 397 -15.15 -19.66 9.73
CA GLU A 397 -13.94 -18.93 9.38
C GLU A 397 -14.24 -17.89 8.30
N TYR A 398 -13.39 -16.88 8.20
CA TYR A 398 -13.50 -15.82 7.20
C TYR A 398 -12.26 -15.82 6.31
N LEU A 399 -12.46 -15.81 5.00
CA LEU A 399 -11.42 -15.77 3.99
C LEU A 399 -11.55 -14.49 3.18
N TYR A 400 -10.46 -13.74 3.09
CA TYR A 400 -10.39 -12.43 2.44
C TYR A 400 -9.68 -12.59 1.11
N LEU A 401 -10.36 -12.32 0.00
CA LEU A 401 -9.84 -12.49 -1.35
C LEU A 401 -9.46 -11.13 -1.98
N PRO A 402 -8.35 -11.07 -2.73
CA PRO A 402 -7.46 -12.19 -3.07
C PRO A 402 -6.61 -12.70 -1.89
N ALA A 403 -6.44 -14.02 -1.82
CA ALA A 403 -5.66 -14.72 -0.79
C ALA A 403 -4.53 -15.55 -1.40
N SER A 404 -3.46 -15.75 -0.63
CA SER A 404 -2.39 -16.69 -0.97
C SER A 404 -2.86 -18.15 -0.86
N GLU A 405 -2.10 -19.08 -1.46
CA GLU A 405 -2.50 -20.50 -1.44
C GLU A 405 -2.50 -21.05 0.00
N HIS A 406 -1.50 -20.72 0.81
CA HIS A 406 -1.45 -21.16 2.20
C HIS A 406 -2.51 -20.46 3.06
N GLN A 407 -2.88 -19.20 2.78
CA GLN A 407 -4.00 -18.57 3.50
C GLN A 407 -5.30 -19.35 3.29
N ILE A 408 -5.60 -19.73 2.04
CA ILE A 408 -6.77 -20.54 1.70
C ILE A 408 -6.72 -21.90 2.40
N GLU A 409 -5.63 -22.63 2.24
CA GLU A 409 -5.45 -23.96 2.82
C GLU A 409 -5.65 -23.94 4.35
N ARG A 410 -4.95 -23.03 5.03
CA ARG A 410 -4.97 -22.94 6.49
C ARG A 410 -6.35 -22.58 7.02
N THR A 411 -7.07 -21.71 6.32
CA THR A 411 -8.44 -21.31 6.66
C THR A 411 -9.40 -22.50 6.57
N LEU A 412 -9.30 -23.30 5.50
CA LEU A 412 -10.10 -24.53 5.35
C LEU A 412 -9.79 -25.56 6.45
N LEU A 413 -8.50 -25.74 6.77
CA LEU A 413 -8.07 -26.67 7.81
C LEU A 413 -8.62 -26.32 9.20
N ARG A 414 -8.70 -25.02 9.56
CA ARG A 414 -9.25 -24.57 10.86
C ARG A 414 -10.76 -24.84 11.02
N VAL A 415 -11.51 -24.99 9.94
CA VAL A 415 -12.91 -25.47 9.98
C VAL A 415 -13.03 -26.98 9.72
N GLY A 416 -11.90 -27.70 9.68
CA GLY A 416 -11.83 -29.15 9.49
C GLY A 416 -12.25 -29.59 8.09
N VAL A 417 -12.05 -28.74 7.09
CA VAL A 417 -12.25 -29.03 5.67
C VAL A 417 -10.90 -29.38 5.05
N THR A 418 -10.76 -30.61 4.56
CA THR A 418 -9.55 -31.09 3.88
C THR A 418 -9.72 -31.19 2.36
N THR A 419 -10.95 -31.08 1.87
CA THR A 419 -11.25 -31.05 0.43
C THR A 419 -12.20 -29.91 0.12
N LEU A 420 -11.94 -29.16 -0.95
CA LEU A 420 -12.76 -28.01 -1.35
C LEU A 420 -14.23 -28.37 -1.56
N HIS A 421 -14.52 -29.60 -2.01
CA HIS A 421 -15.90 -30.08 -2.22
C HIS A 421 -16.71 -30.12 -0.93
N ASP A 422 -16.08 -30.20 0.24
CA ASP A 422 -16.74 -30.23 1.54
C ASP A 422 -16.94 -28.82 2.14
N ALA A 423 -16.42 -27.77 1.50
CA ALA A 423 -16.63 -26.38 1.92
C ALA A 423 -18.00 -25.86 1.44
N LYS A 424 -18.68 -25.15 2.33
CA LYS A 424 -19.81 -24.28 2.05
C LYS A 424 -19.34 -22.84 2.23
N MET A 425 -19.55 -22.01 1.21
CA MET A 425 -19.12 -20.62 1.19
C MET A 425 -20.35 -19.72 1.10
N ARG A 426 -20.27 -18.55 1.74
CA ARG A 426 -21.26 -17.48 1.66
C ARG A 426 -20.51 -16.16 1.56
N ILE A 427 -20.96 -15.28 0.69
CA ILE A 427 -20.44 -13.91 0.65
C ILE A 427 -20.91 -13.19 1.91
N ASP A 428 -19.95 -12.70 2.69
CA ASP A 428 -20.20 -11.86 3.86
C ASP A 428 -20.15 -10.37 3.49
N TRP A 429 -19.20 -10.02 2.61
CA TRP A 429 -19.01 -8.67 2.07
C TRP A 429 -18.32 -8.73 0.71
N ASP A 430 -18.61 -7.81 -0.19
CA ASP A 430 -17.90 -7.65 -1.46
C ASP A 430 -17.85 -6.19 -1.92
N GLU A 431 -16.80 -5.88 -2.68
CA GLU A 431 -16.61 -4.64 -3.43
C GLU A 431 -16.40 -4.96 -4.93
N LEU A 432 -17.00 -6.07 -5.39
CA LEU A 432 -16.91 -6.46 -6.80
C LEU A 432 -17.72 -5.49 -7.67
N PRO A 433 -17.33 -5.27 -8.94
CA PRO A 433 -18.12 -4.47 -9.86
C PRO A 433 -19.54 -5.03 -9.99
N GLU A 434 -20.56 -4.16 -9.92
CA GLU A 434 -21.97 -4.57 -9.90
C GLU A 434 -22.33 -5.54 -11.03
N LYS A 435 -21.80 -5.31 -12.24
CA LYS A 435 -22.11 -6.15 -13.40
C LYS A 435 -21.39 -7.50 -13.38
N VAL A 436 -20.27 -7.61 -12.67
CA VAL A 436 -19.61 -8.89 -12.37
C VAL A 436 -20.49 -9.71 -11.42
N VAL A 437 -21.00 -9.11 -10.35
CA VAL A 437 -21.88 -9.81 -9.39
C VAL A 437 -23.13 -10.33 -10.09
N ASN A 438 -23.76 -9.51 -10.93
CA ASN A 438 -24.96 -9.89 -11.69
C ASN A 438 -24.71 -11.03 -12.70
N ALA A 439 -23.50 -11.10 -13.28
CA ALA A 439 -23.15 -12.10 -14.27
C ALA A 439 -22.88 -13.50 -13.70
N LEU A 440 -22.40 -13.59 -12.46
CA LEU A 440 -21.82 -14.82 -11.91
C LEU A 440 -22.72 -15.65 -10.99
N GLU A 441 -23.96 -15.21 -10.74
CA GLU A 441 -24.91 -15.88 -9.83
C GLU A 441 -24.25 -16.37 -8.51
N LEU A 442 -23.56 -15.45 -7.83
CA LEU A 442 -22.71 -15.76 -6.66
C LEU A 442 -23.45 -16.33 -5.43
N ASP A 443 -24.77 -16.43 -5.48
CA ASP A 443 -25.61 -17.03 -4.42
C ASP A 443 -25.40 -18.55 -4.26
N HIS A 444 -24.76 -19.21 -5.23
CA HIS A 444 -24.64 -20.67 -5.30
C HIS A 444 -23.19 -21.20 -5.36
N LEU A 445 -22.26 -20.48 -4.75
CA LEU A 445 -20.85 -20.88 -4.71
C LEU A 445 -20.62 -22.25 -4.05
N SER A 446 -19.95 -23.13 -4.78
CA SER A 446 -19.37 -24.38 -4.27
C SER A 446 -17.91 -24.13 -3.91
N GLY A 447 -17.37 -24.86 -2.93
CA GLY A 447 -15.94 -24.74 -2.60
C GLY A 447 -15.00 -25.09 -3.77
N SER A 448 -15.47 -25.84 -4.78
CA SER A 448 -14.74 -26.06 -6.04
C SER A 448 -14.47 -24.77 -6.83
N ASP A 449 -15.27 -23.73 -6.62
CA ASP A 449 -15.21 -22.48 -7.35
C ASP A 449 -14.16 -21.52 -6.74
N LEU A 450 -13.73 -21.79 -5.50
CA LEU A 450 -12.81 -20.95 -4.73
C LEU A 450 -11.51 -20.61 -5.50
N PRO A 451 -10.83 -21.54 -6.19
CA PRO A 451 -9.60 -21.20 -6.93
C PRO A 451 -9.85 -20.30 -8.16
N ALA A 452 -11.02 -20.42 -8.81
CA ALA A 452 -11.38 -19.55 -9.92
C ALA A 452 -11.77 -18.16 -9.40
N LEU A 453 -12.55 -18.12 -8.32
CA LEU A 453 -12.96 -16.89 -7.64
C LEU A 453 -11.76 -16.10 -7.11
N ASN A 454 -10.80 -16.78 -6.46
CA ASN A 454 -9.59 -16.15 -5.95
C ASN A 454 -8.77 -15.49 -7.06
N ARG A 455 -8.55 -16.19 -8.18
CA ARG A 455 -7.81 -15.64 -9.33
C ARG A 455 -8.54 -14.49 -10.01
N MET A 456 -9.86 -14.56 -10.11
CA MET A 456 -10.65 -13.43 -10.59
C MET A 456 -10.47 -12.20 -9.69
N CYS A 457 -10.54 -12.37 -8.37
CA CYS A 457 -10.26 -11.28 -7.43
C CYS A 457 -8.82 -10.74 -7.59
N GLN A 458 -7.82 -11.60 -7.80
CA GLN A 458 -6.43 -11.17 -8.04
C GLN A 458 -6.28 -10.27 -9.26
N SER A 459 -7.05 -10.53 -10.33
CA SER A 459 -7.00 -9.70 -11.55
C SER A 459 -7.79 -8.39 -11.42
N ILE A 460 -8.80 -8.34 -10.54
CA ILE A 460 -9.63 -7.14 -10.32
C ILE A 460 -9.02 -6.21 -9.27
N GLU A 461 -8.32 -6.74 -8.25
CA GLU A 461 -7.83 -5.97 -7.10
C GLU A 461 -6.93 -4.77 -7.45
N PRO A 462 -6.06 -4.84 -8.46
CA PRO A 462 -5.23 -3.70 -8.87
C PRO A 462 -5.99 -2.60 -9.62
N LEU A 463 -7.24 -2.84 -10.04
CA LEU A 463 -8.00 -1.91 -10.86
C LEU A 463 -8.41 -0.69 -10.04
N LYS A 464 -8.32 0.49 -10.65
CA LYS A 464 -8.83 1.74 -10.07
C LYS A 464 -10.31 1.89 -10.37
N GLU A 465 -10.98 2.81 -9.67
CA GLU A 465 -12.41 3.10 -9.84
C GLU A 465 -12.83 3.27 -11.32
N ALA A 466 -12.04 3.98 -12.14
CA ALA A 466 -12.32 4.15 -13.57
C ALA A 466 -12.21 2.84 -14.37
N ASP A 467 -11.25 1.98 -14.04
CA ASP A 467 -11.08 0.67 -14.69
C ASP A 467 -12.09 -0.36 -14.17
N MET A 468 -12.55 -0.24 -12.92
CA MET A 468 -13.68 -1.02 -12.39
C MET A 468 -14.97 -0.67 -13.13
N GLU A 469 -15.23 0.61 -13.39
CA GLU A 469 -16.38 1.05 -14.19
C GLU A 469 -16.27 0.60 -15.65
N LYS A 470 -15.05 0.63 -16.20
CA LYS A 470 -14.78 0.04 -17.52
C LYS A 470 -15.06 -1.46 -17.54
N LEU A 471 -14.66 -2.19 -16.50
CA LEU A 471 -14.90 -3.63 -16.39
C LEU A 471 -16.41 -3.94 -16.34
N ASN A 472 -17.22 -3.14 -15.63
CA ASN A 472 -18.68 -3.26 -15.67
C ASN A 472 -19.21 -3.22 -17.12
N ALA A 473 -18.74 -2.23 -17.90
CA ALA A 473 -19.15 -2.05 -19.27
C ALA A 473 -18.67 -3.20 -20.17
N VAL A 474 -17.43 -3.66 -19.99
CA VAL A 474 -16.83 -4.74 -20.78
C VAL A 474 -17.50 -6.09 -20.52
N VAL A 475 -17.85 -6.40 -19.26
CA VAL A 475 -18.58 -7.63 -18.89
C VAL A 475 -19.94 -7.71 -19.58
N LEU A 476 -20.67 -6.60 -19.63
CA LEU A 476 -21.94 -6.51 -20.35
C LEU A 476 -21.76 -6.62 -21.86
N PHE A 477 -20.74 -5.97 -22.41
CA PHE A 477 -20.42 -6.02 -23.85
C PHE A 477 -20.05 -7.43 -24.30
N ALA A 478 -19.25 -8.13 -23.50
CA ALA A 478 -18.74 -9.47 -23.82
C ALA A 478 -19.69 -10.61 -23.43
N GLU A 479 -20.79 -10.31 -22.72
CA GLU A 479 -21.71 -11.30 -22.15
C GLU A 479 -20.96 -12.37 -21.32
N ALA A 480 -20.01 -11.94 -20.48
CA ALA A 480 -19.19 -12.85 -19.69
C ALA A 480 -20.04 -13.64 -18.70
N GLY A 481 -20.02 -14.97 -18.80
CA GLY A 481 -20.90 -15.86 -18.01
C GLY A 481 -20.22 -16.64 -16.89
N ASP A 482 -18.91 -16.49 -16.69
CA ASP A 482 -18.18 -17.19 -15.63
C ASP A 482 -16.94 -16.42 -15.13
N MET A 483 -16.39 -16.87 -14.00
CA MET A 483 -15.27 -16.22 -13.32
C MET A 483 -14.00 -16.19 -14.19
N MET A 484 -13.82 -17.17 -15.08
CA MET A 484 -12.66 -17.23 -15.98
C MET A 484 -12.77 -16.17 -17.07
N ALA A 485 -13.96 -16.02 -17.66
CA ALA A 485 -14.24 -14.96 -18.62
C ALA A 485 -14.02 -13.58 -18.00
N VAL A 486 -14.54 -13.34 -16.79
CA VAL A 486 -14.33 -12.06 -16.08
C VAL A 486 -12.84 -11.82 -15.80
N ARG A 487 -12.10 -12.84 -15.34
CA ARG A 487 -10.65 -12.76 -15.13
C ARG A 487 -9.94 -12.33 -16.42
N GLN A 488 -10.22 -13.01 -17.54
CA GLN A 488 -9.57 -12.71 -18.83
C GLN A 488 -9.90 -11.29 -19.32
N LEU A 489 -11.13 -10.82 -19.12
CA LEU A 489 -11.50 -9.45 -19.47
C LEU A 489 -10.79 -8.43 -18.59
N ALA A 490 -10.69 -8.67 -17.28
CA ALA A 490 -9.96 -7.81 -16.35
C ALA A 490 -8.46 -7.70 -16.70
N GLU A 491 -7.83 -8.82 -17.08
CA GLU A 491 -6.41 -8.88 -17.49
C GLU A 491 -6.13 -8.17 -18.83
N ASN A 492 -7.15 -8.01 -19.69
CA ASN A 492 -7.04 -7.46 -21.05
C ASN A 492 -7.91 -6.21 -21.25
N LEU A 493 -8.16 -5.44 -20.20
CA LEU A 493 -8.99 -4.23 -20.27
C LEU A 493 -8.43 -3.18 -21.24
N ASP A 494 -7.13 -3.17 -21.51
CA ASP A 494 -6.47 -2.29 -22.46
C ASP A 494 -6.88 -2.53 -23.92
N LEU A 495 -7.42 -3.71 -24.23
CA LEU A 495 -7.98 -4.02 -25.56
C LEU A 495 -9.34 -3.37 -25.82
N PHE A 496 -9.92 -2.69 -24.83
CA PHE A 496 -11.22 -2.05 -24.95
C PHE A 496 -11.08 -0.54 -24.85
N ASP A 497 -11.72 0.22 -25.73
CA ASP A 497 -11.95 1.64 -25.47
C ASP A 497 -13.32 1.79 -24.80
N PHE A 498 -13.39 2.66 -23.80
CA PHE A 498 -14.61 2.90 -23.03
C PHE A 498 -14.81 4.39 -22.82
N VAL A 499 -16.03 4.84 -23.09
CA VAL A 499 -16.47 6.20 -22.78
C VAL A 499 -17.69 6.14 -21.85
N PRO A 500 -17.56 6.57 -20.58
CA PRO A 500 -18.60 6.40 -19.58
C PRO A 500 -19.83 7.26 -19.88
N GLY A 501 -21.02 6.73 -19.55
CA GLY A 501 -22.29 7.45 -19.54
C GLY A 501 -22.91 7.77 -20.90
N LEU A 502 -22.26 7.46 -22.02
CA LEU A 502 -22.82 7.69 -23.35
C LEU A 502 -23.88 6.65 -23.70
N GLN A 503 -25.02 7.09 -24.24
CA GLN A 503 -26.16 6.23 -24.56
C GLN A 503 -26.63 6.36 -26.01
N THR A 504 -26.13 7.35 -26.76
CA THR A 504 -26.60 7.62 -28.12
C THR A 504 -25.47 7.95 -29.11
N PRO A 505 -25.68 7.71 -30.42
CA PRO A 505 -24.72 8.12 -31.46
C PRO A 505 -24.42 9.61 -31.48
N GLU A 506 -25.40 10.46 -31.13
CA GLU A 506 -25.21 11.91 -31.09
C GLU A 506 -24.30 12.35 -29.95
N GLU A 507 -24.47 11.78 -28.76
CA GLU A 507 -23.59 12.03 -27.61
C GLU A 507 -22.17 11.53 -27.90
N TYR A 508 -22.03 10.34 -28.52
CA TYR A 508 -20.74 9.83 -28.94
C TYR A 508 -20.07 10.72 -30.00
N GLY A 509 -20.80 11.16 -31.02
CA GLY A 509 -20.25 12.08 -32.01
C GLY A 509 -19.83 13.41 -31.40
N ARG A 510 -20.58 13.92 -30.41
CA ARG A 510 -20.24 15.12 -29.64
C ARG A 510 -18.96 14.92 -28.83
N HIS A 511 -18.84 13.80 -28.13
CA HIS A 511 -17.63 13.44 -27.38
C HIS A 511 -16.41 13.35 -28.32
N MET A 512 -16.55 12.65 -29.45
CA MET A 512 -15.47 12.50 -30.43
C MET A 512 -15.00 13.82 -31.02
N ILE A 513 -15.90 14.75 -31.32
CA ILE A 513 -15.53 16.03 -31.93
C ILE A 513 -15.02 17.04 -30.89
N ARG A 514 -15.57 17.06 -29.67
CA ARG A 514 -15.28 18.11 -28.66
C ARG A 514 -14.24 17.70 -27.63
N GLU A 515 -14.24 16.45 -27.21
CA GLU A 515 -13.60 16.00 -25.97
C GLU A 515 -12.47 15.01 -26.21
N SER A 516 -12.54 14.20 -27.28
CA SER A 516 -11.53 13.17 -27.58
C SER A 516 -10.14 13.70 -27.94
N GLY A 517 -10.04 14.99 -28.29
CA GLY A 517 -8.80 15.59 -28.80
C GLY A 517 -8.43 15.15 -30.23
N HIS A 518 -9.28 14.38 -30.91
CA HIS A 518 -9.04 13.92 -32.29
C HIS A 518 -9.18 15.03 -33.33
N PHE A 519 -9.93 16.09 -33.02
CA PHE A 519 -10.18 17.22 -33.92
C PHE A 519 -9.87 18.56 -33.24
N ASP A 520 -9.44 19.54 -34.05
CA ASP A 520 -9.40 20.94 -33.63
C ASP A 520 -10.84 21.49 -33.56
N TYR A 521 -11.44 21.43 -32.37
CA TYR A 521 -12.80 21.92 -32.16
C TYR A 521 -12.85 23.45 -32.17
N ASP A 522 -13.68 24.01 -33.06
CA ASP A 522 -14.03 25.44 -33.08
C ASP A 522 -15.46 25.65 -32.59
N GLU A 523 -15.60 26.31 -31.43
CA GLU A 523 -16.90 26.64 -30.82
C GLU A 523 -17.77 27.54 -31.72
N ASN A 524 -17.18 28.34 -32.60
CA ASN A 524 -17.93 29.17 -33.54
C ASN A 524 -18.66 28.34 -34.61
N LEU A 525 -18.27 27.07 -34.77
CA LEU A 525 -18.86 26.13 -35.73
C LEU A 525 -19.83 25.13 -35.10
N GLU A 526 -20.15 25.27 -33.80
CA GLU A 526 -21.00 24.33 -33.05
C GLU A 526 -22.31 23.95 -33.78
N GLY A 527 -22.97 24.93 -34.41
CA GLY A 527 -24.22 24.72 -35.14
C GLY A 527 -24.08 24.04 -36.52
N PHE A 528 -22.86 23.80 -37.00
CA PHE A 528 -22.57 23.17 -38.29
C PHE A 528 -22.12 21.72 -38.17
N TYR A 529 -21.73 21.26 -36.97
CA TYR A 529 -21.35 19.87 -36.76
C TYR A 529 -22.59 18.98 -36.68
N ASP A 530 -22.65 17.97 -37.55
CA ASP A 530 -23.66 16.92 -37.50
C ASP A 530 -23.15 15.76 -36.65
N TYR A 531 -23.20 15.96 -35.33
CA TYR A 531 -22.71 15.01 -34.32
C TYR A 531 -23.33 13.63 -34.48
N ARG A 532 -24.66 13.58 -34.67
CA ARG A 532 -25.39 12.34 -34.82
C ARG A 532 -24.91 11.55 -36.05
N ARG A 533 -24.84 12.19 -37.21
CA ARG A 533 -24.44 11.50 -38.43
C ARG A 533 -22.99 11.04 -38.37
N TYR A 534 -22.11 11.84 -37.77
CA TYR A 534 -20.72 11.45 -37.54
C TYR A 534 -20.64 10.21 -36.63
N GLY A 535 -21.31 10.24 -35.47
CA GLY A 535 -21.34 9.11 -34.54
C GLY A 535 -21.93 7.84 -35.17
N GLU A 536 -23.05 7.94 -35.89
CA GLU A 536 -23.65 6.80 -36.62
C GLU A 536 -22.69 6.18 -37.65
N GLN A 537 -21.86 7.00 -38.31
CA GLN A 537 -20.87 6.51 -39.25
C GLN A 537 -19.72 5.79 -38.53
N GLN A 538 -19.22 6.36 -37.44
CA GLN A 538 -18.08 5.81 -36.70
C GLN A 538 -18.43 4.47 -36.04
N LEU A 539 -19.62 4.37 -35.44
CA LEU A 539 -20.15 3.13 -34.85
C LEU A 539 -20.16 1.97 -35.85
N ARG A 540 -20.51 2.24 -37.13
CA ARG A 540 -20.52 1.20 -38.18
C ARG A 540 -19.13 0.73 -38.59
N GLN A 541 -18.10 1.55 -38.37
CA GLN A 541 -16.72 1.23 -38.73
C GLN A 541 -16.00 0.51 -37.60
N GLU A 542 -16.23 0.95 -36.37
CA GLU A 542 -15.54 0.45 -35.17
C GLU A 542 -16.21 -0.78 -34.57
N GLY A 543 -17.51 -0.99 -34.80
CA GLY A 543 -18.21 -2.15 -34.25
C GLY A 543 -18.45 -2.09 -32.73
N GLY A 544 -18.36 -0.90 -32.12
CA GLY A 544 -18.68 -0.70 -30.70
C GLY A 544 -20.19 -0.71 -30.40
N GLN A 545 -20.51 -0.77 -29.12
CA GLN A 545 -21.87 -0.92 -28.61
C GLN A 545 -22.12 -0.04 -27.39
N PHE A 546 -23.36 0.45 -27.26
CA PHE A 546 -23.84 1.13 -26.05
C PHE A 546 -24.43 0.11 -25.06
N ASN A 547 -24.12 0.30 -23.79
CA ASN A 547 -24.75 -0.39 -22.67
C ASN A 547 -25.05 0.61 -21.54
N GLU A 548 -25.59 0.11 -20.42
CA GLU A 548 -25.98 0.96 -19.29
C GLU A 548 -24.81 1.72 -18.62
N CYS A 549 -23.56 1.27 -18.81
CA CYS A 549 -22.36 1.93 -18.28
C CYS A 549 -21.80 2.99 -19.26
N GLY A 550 -22.01 2.82 -20.57
CA GLY A 550 -21.55 3.76 -21.58
C GLY A 550 -21.33 3.13 -22.96
N TYR A 551 -20.39 3.69 -23.72
CA TYR A 551 -19.98 3.15 -25.02
C TYR A 551 -18.69 2.33 -24.88
N VAL A 552 -18.69 1.11 -25.39
CA VAL A 552 -17.54 0.19 -25.39
C VAL A 552 -17.23 -0.26 -26.82
N VAL A 553 -15.94 -0.34 -27.15
CA VAL A 553 -15.46 -0.96 -28.38
C VAL A 553 -14.27 -1.87 -28.08
N TYR A 554 -14.21 -3.02 -28.73
CA TYR A 554 -13.08 -3.95 -28.66
C TYR A 554 -12.13 -3.76 -29.84
N GLN A 555 -10.86 -3.55 -29.54
CA GLN A 555 -9.77 -3.28 -30.51
C GLN A 555 -8.82 -4.46 -30.68
N GLY A 556 -9.08 -5.59 -30.02
CA GLY A 556 -8.22 -6.76 -30.10
C GLY A 556 -8.34 -7.51 -31.44
N THR A 557 -7.33 -8.32 -31.73
CA THR A 557 -7.24 -9.08 -33.00
C THR A 557 -7.83 -10.49 -32.90
N MET A 558 -8.02 -10.99 -31.67
CA MET A 558 -8.59 -12.29 -31.36
C MET A 558 -10.11 -12.17 -31.21
N LEU A 559 -10.86 -13.26 -31.42
CA LEU A 559 -12.30 -13.23 -31.14
C LEU A 559 -12.55 -13.10 -29.63
N LEU A 560 -13.64 -12.43 -29.25
CA LEU A 560 -13.96 -12.19 -27.85
C LEU A 560 -14.21 -13.49 -27.09
N GLU A 561 -14.84 -14.48 -27.75
CA GLU A 561 -15.02 -15.82 -27.21
C GLU A 561 -13.70 -16.56 -27.00
N GLU A 562 -12.72 -16.33 -27.89
CA GLU A 562 -11.37 -16.90 -27.76
C GLU A 562 -10.58 -16.23 -26.63
N LEU A 563 -10.76 -14.93 -26.43
CA LEU A 563 -10.15 -14.18 -25.32
C LEU A 563 -10.64 -14.66 -23.95
N MET A 564 -11.93 -14.98 -23.83
CA MET A 564 -12.54 -15.40 -22.56
C MET A 564 -12.26 -16.86 -22.19
N MET A 565 -11.63 -17.65 -23.07
CA MET A 565 -11.28 -19.04 -22.78
C MET A 565 -9.98 -19.17 -21.99
N GLU A 566 -9.87 -20.24 -21.19
CA GLU A 566 -8.63 -20.57 -20.48
C GLU A 566 -7.49 -20.90 -21.46
N ASP A 567 -6.30 -20.34 -21.23
CA ASP A 567 -5.12 -20.64 -22.04
C ASP A 567 -4.86 -22.16 -22.06
N PRO A 568 -4.74 -22.80 -23.23
CA PRO A 568 -4.42 -24.23 -23.35
C PRO A 568 -3.19 -24.67 -22.55
N ALA A 569 -2.22 -23.78 -22.33
CA ALA A 569 -1.02 -24.02 -21.52
C ALA A 569 -1.33 -24.06 -20.01
N GLU A 570 -2.17 -23.14 -19.51
CA GLU A 570 -2.64 -23.15 -18.11
C GLU A 570 -3.48 -24.40 -17.82
N LYS A 571 -4.34 -24.80 -18.77
CA LYS A 571 -5.13 -26.02 -18.67
C LYS A 571 -4.27 -27.28 -18.52
N HIS A 572 -3.19 -27.40 -19.30
CA HIS A 572 -2.25 -28.53 -19.20
C HIS A 572 -1.51 -28.58 -17.86
N GLN A 573 -1.14 -27.43 -17.30
CA GLN A 573 -0.46 -27.37 -16.01
C GLN A 573 -1.40 -27.78 -14.87
N ARG A 574 -2.67 -27.35 -14.90
CA ARG A 574 -3.70 -27.78 -13.94
C ARG A 574 -3.91 -29.31 -13.97
N GLU A 575 -3.98 -29.90 -15.16
CA GLU A 575 -4.15 -31.35 -15.32
C GLU A 575 -2.93 -32.16 -14.81
N GLN A 576 -1.72 -31.60 -14.88
CA GLN A 576 -0.50 -32.23 -14.34
C GLN A 576 -0.36 -32.06 -12.82
N GLY A 577 -0.74 -30.91 -12.25
CA GLY A 577 -0.71 -30.67 -10.81
C GLY A 577 -1.65 -31.59 -10.02
N LEU A 578 -2.85 -31.86 -10.57
CA LEU A 578 -3.81 -32.83 -10.01
C LEU A 578 -3.27 -34.28 -9.97
N GLN A 579 -2.32 -34.65 -10.85
CA GLN A 579 -1.72 -35.99 -10.85
C GLN A 579 -0.60 -36.15 -9.81
N MET A 580 0.06 -35.07 -9.40
CA MET A 580 1.16 -35.11 -8.43
C MET A 580 0.70 -35.03 -6.97
N GLY A 581 -0.49 -34.51 -6.68
CA GLY A 581 -1.09 -34.43 -5.33
C GLY A 581 -1.72 -35.74 -4.82
N GLY A 582 -1.72 -36.81 -5.62
CA GLY A 582 -2.32 -38.11 -5.28
C GLY A 582 -1.41 -39.09 -4.53
N LEU A 583 -0.18 -38.70 -4.16
CA LEU A 583 0.81 -39.60 -3.57
C LEU A 583 1.52 -38.97 -2.37
N THR A 584 0.86 -38.93 -1.21
CA THR A 584 1.50 -39.15 0.10
C THR A 584 0.43 -39.54 1.13
N GLN A 585 0.56 -40.77 1.63
CA GLN A 585 -0.16 -41.30 2.80
C GLN A 585 0.48 -40.84 4.10
#